data_AF-A0A853ZYH7-F1
#
_entry.id   AF-A0A853ZYH7-F1
#
_cell.length_a   1.000
_cell.length_b   1.000
_cell.length_c   1.000
_cell.angle_alpha   90.00
_cell.angle_beta   90.00
_cell.angle_gamma   90.00
#
_symmetry.space_group_name_H-M   'P 1'
#
loop_
_entity.id
_entity.type
_entity.pdbx_description
1 polymer ?
#
loop_
_entity_poly.entity_id
_entity_poly.type
_entity_poly.pdbx_seq_one_letter_code
_entity_poly.pdbx_strand_id
1 'polypeptide(L)'
;MKIQNGASALTGSACPNKATELFYVTHPKAPKALLGPFLSQADAECGRVVMRSAGAQVTACLVDSIDELARWHAINNGQIVRAFAGADRKGVSHE
;
A
#
# COMPACT_ATOMS: atom_id res chain seq x y z
N MET A 1 -27.56 -43.38 -11.24
CA MET A 1 -26.58 -42.89 -10.26
C MET A 1 -25.23 -42.78 -10.99
N LYS A 2 -24.74 -41.56 -11.24
CA LYS A 2 -23.48 -41.33 -11.98
C LYS A 2 -22.41 -40.88 -10.98
N ILE A 3 -21.30 -41.62 -10.94
CA ILE A 3 -20.19 -41.45 -10.02
C ILE A 3 -19.41 -40.19 -10.40
N GLN A 4 -19.25 -39.28 -9.45
CA GLN A 4 -18.40 -38.09 -9.54
C GLN A 4 -16.93 -38.53 -9.45
N ASN A 5 -16.15 -38.29 -10.50
CA ASN A 5 -14.69 -38.31 -10.40
C ASN A 5 -14.22 -36.89 -10.10
N GLY A 6 -13.83 -36.69 -8.84
CA GLY A 6 -13.17 -35.48 -8.38
C GLY A 6 -11.80 -35.36 -9.02
N ALA A 7 -11.61 -34.32 -9.82
CA ALA A 7 -10.29 -33.76 -10.06
C ALA A 7 -10.19 -32.50 -9.20
N SER A 8 -9.52 -32.60 -8.06
CA SER A 8 -9.01 -31.41 -7.37
C SER A 8 -7.97 -30.80 -8.29
N ALA A 9 -8.26 -29.64 -8.87
CA ALA A 9 -7.25 -28.86 -9.55
C ALA A 9 -6.18 -28.49 -8.52
N LEU A 10 -4.95 -28.99 -8.71
CA LEU A 10 -3.79 -28.52 -7.95
C LEU A 10 -3.67 -27.00 -8.19
N THR A 11 -3.88 -26.26 -7.11
CA THR A 11 -3.59 -24.83 -6.96
C THR A 11 -2.10 -24.58 -7.19
N GLY A 12 -1.74 -24.50 -8.46
CA GLY A 12 -0.39 -24.22 -8.92
C GLY A 12 -0.46 -23.51 -10.25
N SER A 13 -1.18 -22.37 -10.31
CA SER A 13 -1.00 -21.47 -11.42
C SER A 13 0.43 -20.95 -11.36
N ALA A 14 1.31 -21.52 -12.17
CA ALA A 14 2.61 -20.98 -12.51
C ALA A 14 2.46 -19.70 -13.35
N CYS A 15 1.55 -18.81 -12.97
CA CYS A 15 1.58 -17.43 -13.42
C CYS A 15 2.77 -16.81 -12.66
N PRO A 16 3.80 -16.29 -13.35
CA PRO A 16 4.77 -15.43 -12.69
C PRO A 16 3.95 -14.34 -11.98
N ASN A 17 4.13 -14.19 -10.66
CA ASN A 17 3.51 -13.07 -9.95
C ASN A 17 3.93 -11.80 -10.70
N LYS A 18 2.94 -11.07 -11.22
CA LYS A 18 3.20 -9.79 -11.87
C LYS A 18 3.93 -8.92 -10.84
N ALA A 19 5.03 -8.30 -11.24
CA ALA A 19 5.76 -7.37 -10.40
C ALA A 19 4.76 -6.41 -9.74
N THR A 20 4.83 -6.32 -8.42
CA THR A 20 3.98 -5.45 -7.62
C THR A 20 4.60 -4.07 -7.60
N GLU A 21 3.81 -3.07 -8.01
CA GLU A 21 4.21 -1.68 -7.85
C GLU A 21 3.82 -1.20 -6.46
N LEU A 22 4.82 -0.72 -5.71
CA LEU A 22 4.65 -0.11 -4.41
C LEU A 22 4.96 1.37 -4.49
N PHE A 23 4.26 2.16 -3.70
CA PHE A 23 4.47 3.60 -3.61
C PHE A 23 5.01 3.97 -2.24
N TYR A 24 5.91 4.95 -2.20
CA TYR A 24 6.53 5.46 -0.99
C TYR A 24 6.52 6.97 -1.02
N VAL A 25 6.43 7.59 0.16
CA VAL A 25 6.74 9.00 0.32
C VAL A 25 8.22 9.11 0.68
N THR A 26 8.99 9.78 -0.18
CA THR A 26 10.43 9.98 -0.01
C THR A 26 10.72 11.47 0.13
N HIS A 27 11.93 11.80 0.56
CA HIS A 27 12.41 13.18 0.61
C HIS A 27 13.89 13.22 0.20
N PRO A 28 14.33 14.15 -0.66
CA PRO A 28 15.72 14.18 -1.17
C PRO A 28 16.79 14.25 -0.07
N LYS A 29 16.45 14.81 1.09
CA LYS A 29 17.35 14.92 2.27
C LYS A 29 17.24 13.75 3.26
N ALA A 30 16.42 12.74 2.97
CA ALA A 30 16.26 11.57 3.83
C ALA A 30 16.82 10.32 3.14
N PRO A 31 17.65 9.51 3.82
CA PRO A 31 18.24 8.31 3.22
C PRO A 31 17.25 7.16 3.06
N LYS A 32 16.04 7.26 3.62
CA LYS A 32 14.98 6.26 3.57
C LYS A 32 13.65 6.93 3.25
N ALA A 33 12.69 6.11 2.79
CA ALA A 33 11.31 6.54 2.68
C ALA A 33 10.82 7.06 4.05
N LEU A 34 10.10 8.18 4.01
CA LEU A 34 9.45 8.75 5.19
C LEU A 34 8.17 7.99 5.53
N LEU A 35 7.47 7.47 4.52
CA LEU A 35 6.23 6.72 4.70
C LEU A 35 6.04 5.70 3.58
N GLY A 36 5.38 4.58 3.89
CA GLY A 36 5.10 3.49 2.96
C GLY A 36 5.53 2.13 3.54
N PRO A 37 5.37 1.04 2.77
CA PRO A 37 4.82 1.00 1.41
C PRO A 37 3.32 1.32 1.34
N PHE A 38 2.84 1.71 0.16
CA PHE A 38 1.43 1.82 -0.21
C PHE A 38 1.15 1.00 -1.46
N LEU A 39 -0.06 0.45 -1.55
CA LEU A 39 -0.52 -0.29 -2.74
C LEU A 39 -1.11 0.62 -3.83
N SER A 40 -1.29 1.91 -3.55
CA SER A 40 -1.82 2.87 -4.51
C SER A 40 -1.08 4.20 -4.42
N GLN A 41 -0.90 4.86 -5.58
CA GLN A 41 -0.33 6.20 -5.63
C GLN A 41 -1.21 7.22 -4.90
N ALA A 42 -2.53 7.06 -4.96
CA ALA A 42 -3.47 7.96 -4.30
C ALA A 42 -3.31 7.94 -2.77
N ASP A 43 -3.13 6.75 -2.18
CA ASP A 43 -2.87 6.64 -0.74
C ASP A 43 -1.49 7.23 -0.38
N ALA A 44 -0.47 7.02 -1.21
CA ALA A 44 0.85 7.63 -0.99
C ALA A 44 0.81 9.16 -1.07
N GLU A 45 0.07 9.72 -2.03
CA GLU A 45 -0.15 11.17 -2.15
C GLU A 45 -0.93 11.71 -0.95
N CYS A 46 -1.95 10.99 -0.50
CA CYS A 46 -2.66 11.31 0.73
C CYS A 46 -1.71 11.35 1.94
N GLY A 47 -0.85 10.34 2.09
CA GLY A 47 0.20 10.30 3.11
C GLY A 47 1.18 11.47 3.02
N ARG A 48 1.61 11.84 1.81
CA ARG A 48 2.49 12.98 1.57
C ARG A 48 1.85 14.30 2.04
N VAL A 49 0.55 14.49 1.74
CA VAL A 49 -0.21 15.66 2.19
C VAL A 49 -0.35 15.68 3.72
N VAL A 50 -0.73 14.55 4.33
CA VAL A 50 -0.90 14.43 5.80
C VAL A 50 0.41 14.72 6.54
N MET A 51 1.55 14.27 6.02
CA MET A 51 2.85 14.45 6.65
C MET A 51 3.34 15.90 6.67
N ARG A 52 2.82 16.77 5.77
CA ARG A 52 3.15 18.20 5.68
C ARG A 52 4.65 18.52 5.60
N SER A 53 5.44 17.61 5.03
CA SER A 53 6.88 17.80 4.83
C SER A 53 7.14 18.46 3.47
N ALA A 54 7.65 19.69 3.48
CA ALA A 54 7.99 20.42 2.27
C ALA A 54 9.10 19.68 1.50
N GLY A 55 8.90 19.47 0.20
CA GLY A 55 9.86 18.74 -0.65
C GLY A 55 9.76 17.22 -0.57
N ALA A 56 8.83 16.66 0.22
CA ALA A 56 8.49 15.25 0.12
C ALA A 56 7.79 14.97 -1.22
N GLN A 57 8.02 13.78 -1.79
CA GLN A 57 7.50 13.36 -3.08
C GLN A 57 7.03 11.89 -3.02
N VAL A 58 6.12 11.49 -3.90
CA VAL A 58 5.77 10.08 -4.07
C VAL A 58 6.72 9.44 -5.07
N THR A 59 7.25 8.26 -4.75
CA THR A 59 8.12 7.45 -5.61
C THR A 59 7.52 6.06 -5.75
N ALA A 60 7.49 5.54 -6.98
CA ALA A 60 7.10 4.16 -7.28
C ALA A 60 8.32 3.24 -7.28
N CYS A 61 8.13 1.99 -6.84
CA CYS A 61 9.13 0.94 -6.86
C CYS A 61 8.45 -0.37 -7.30
N LEU A 62 9.01 -1.01 -8.33
CA LEU A 62 8.58 -2.33 -8.76
C LEU A 62 9.34 -3.39 -7.96
N VAL A 63 8.60 -4.31 -7.34
CA VAL A 63 9.15 -5.47 -6.64
C VAL A 63 8.56 -6.75 -7.21
N ASP A 64 9.35 -7.82 -7.28
CA ASP A 64 8.89 -9.08 -7.90
C ASP A 64 7.69 -9.67 -7.16
N SER A 65 7.71 -9.59 -5.83
CA SER A 65 6.58 -9.96 -4.98
C SER A 65 6.68 -9.28 -3.62
N ILE A 66 5.56 -9.28 -2.89
CA ILE A 66 5.49 -8.92 -1.49
C ILE A 66 4.93 -10.10 -0.71
N ASP A 67 5.45 -10.33 0.49
CA ASP A 67 4.85 -11.28 1.41
C ASP A 67 3.51 -10.74 1.97
N GLU A 68 2.79 -11.61 2.66
CA GLU A 68 1.49 -11.26 3.23
C GLU A 68 1.62 -10.14 4.27
N LEU A 69 2.64 -10.18 5.13
CA LEU A 69 2.84 -9.17 6.17
C LEU A 69 3.05 -7.79 5.55
N ALA A 70 3.93 -7.66 4.55
CA ALA A 70 4.18 -6.44 3.80
C ALA A 70 2.91 -5.92 3.11
N ARG A 71 2.07 -6.83 2.58
CA ARG A 71 0.76 -6.48 2.00
C ARG A 71 -0.18 -5.90 3.06
N TRP A 72 -0.30 -6.54 4.23
CA TRP A 72 -1.12 -6.05 5.33
C TRP A 72 -0.65 -4.66 5.80
N HIS A 73 0.66 -4.45 5.95
CA HIS A 73 1.23 -3.15 6.29
C HIS A 73 0.87 -2.08 5.26
N ALA A 74 0.97 -2.40 3.96
CA ALA A 74 0.66 -1.45 2.89
C ALA A 74 -0.83 -1.07 2.86
N ILE A 75 -1.73 -2.02 3.12
CA ILE A 75 -3.18 -1.76 3.26
C ILE A 75 -3.45 -0.85 4.47
N ASN A 76 -2.87 -1.18 5.62
CA ASN A 76 -3.04 -0.43 6.85
C ASN A 76 -2.55 1.02 6.70
N ASN A 77 -1.39 1.23 6.08
CA ASN A 77 -0.88 2.57 5.77
C ASN A 77 -1.90 3.39 4.97
N GLY A 78 -2.49 2.80 3.92
CA GLY A 78 -3.51 3.46 3.10
C GLY A 78 -4.81 3.79 3.87
N GLN A 79 -5.24 2.92 4.79
CA GLN A 79 -6.40 3.20 5.64
C GLN A 79 -6.12 4.34 6.62
N ILE A 80 -4.95 4.31 7.29
CA ILE A 80 -4.54 5.30 8.28
C ILE A 80 -4.44 6.70 7.66
N VAL A 81 -3.75 6.84 6.53
CA VAL A 81 -3.58 8.17 5.91
C VAL A 81 -4.91 8.75 5.45
N ARG A 82 -5.82 7.93 4.92
CA ARG A 82 -7.17 8.37 4.57
C ARG A 82 -7.96 8.82 5.80
N ALA A 83 -7.83 8.12 6.92
CA ALA A 83 -8.47 8.52 8.17
C ALA A 83 -7.94 9.87 8.67
N PHE A 84 -6.62 10.07 8.68
CA PHE A 84 -6.01 11.35 9.07
C PHE A 84 -6.40 12.49 8.13
N ALA A 85 -6.37 12.27 6.81
CA ALA A 85 -6.83 13.27 5.85
C ALA A 85 -8.33 13.59 5.99
N GLY A 86 -9.13 12.61 6.41
CA GLY A 86 -10.55 12.81 6.73
C GLY A 86 -10.76 13.58 8.05
N ALA A 87 -9.91 13.37 9.05
CA ALA A 87 -9.96 14.08 10.33
C ALA A 87 -9.61 15.58 10.18
N ASP A 88 -8.63 15.91 9.33
CA ASP A 88 -8.28 17.31 9.01
C ASP A 88 -9.48 18.09 8.45
N ARG A 89 -10.38 17.42 7.71
CA ARG A 89 -11.60 18.03 7.15
C ARG A 89 -12.73 18.24 8.16
N LYS A 90 -12.70 17.55 9.30
CA LYS A 90 -13.80 17.59 10.29
C LYS A 90 -13.60 18.63 11.39
N GLY A 91 -12.42 19.25 11.48
CA GLY A 91 -12.06 20.15 12.57
C GLY A 91 -12.01 19.37 13.88
N VAL A 92 -10.81 19.09 14.39
CA VAL A 92 -10.69 18.42 15.69
C VAL A 92 -10.98 19.47 16.77
N SER A 93 -12.16 19.43 17.37
CA SER A 93 -12.41 20.16 18.61
C SER A 93 -11.54 19.55 19.71
N HIS A 94 -10.63 20.33 20.26
CA HIS A 94 -9.96 19.99 21.52
C HIS A 94 -10.83 20.52 22.64
N GLU A 95 -11.49 19.62 23.38
CA GLU A 95 -12.00 19.94 24.72
C GLU A 95 -10.83 20.02 25.72
#